data_AF-A0A7I8MXX6-F1
#
_entry.id   AF-A0A7I8MXX6-F1
#
_cell.length_a   1.000
_cell.length_b   1.000
_cell.length_c   1.000
_cell.angle_alpha   90.00
_cell.angle_beta   90.00
_cell.angle_gamma   90.00
#
_symmetry.space_group_name_H-M   'P 1'
#
loop_
_entity.id
_entity.type
_entity.pdbx_description
1 polymer ?
#
loop_
_entity_poly.entity_id
_entity_poly.type
_entity_poly.pdbx_seq_one_letter_code
_entity_poly.pdbx_strand_id
1 'polypeptide(L)'
;MFNDMGSPDFRETFLYTIKQLNKLDLGYVHIMDGLAFGFHEQGEPMTLAEFRAEYNGIIMGNCGYTKEMAEERLEAGVADLAAFGRPFITNPDLPERLKHDWPLEPAEDMSLWYTPGPEGYTDYQPYHA
;
A
#
# COMPACT_ATOMS: atom_id res chain seq x y z
N MET A 1 19.29 -0.82 3.48
CA MET A 1 18.20 0.14 3.67
C MET A 1 17.69 0.61 2.32
N PHE A 2 16.39 0.60 2.11
CA PHE A 2 15.78 1.26 0.96
C PHE A 2 15.97 2.78 1.10
N ASN A 3 16.59 3.44 0.12
CA ASN A 3 16.85 4.89 0.12
C ASN A 3 17.53 5.45 1.40
N ASP A 4 18.37 4.65 2.06
CA ASP A 4 19.01 5.03 3.34
C ASP A 4 18.01 5.40 4.45
N MET A 5 16.77 4.91 4.35
CA MET A 5 15.70 5.17 5.32
C MET A 5 15.74 4.21 6.51
N GLY A 6 15.84 4.77 7.71
CA GLY A 6 15.71 4.07 8.99
C GLY A 6 16.22 4.94 10.14
N SER A 7 15.54 4.92 11.28
CA SER A 7 15.98 5.63 12.48
C SER A 7 15.71 4.80 13.73
N PRO A 8 16.58 4.81 14.76
CA PRO A 8 16.31 4.14 16.04
C PRO A 8 15.06 4.68 16.76
N ASP A 9 14.70 5.93 16.51
CA ASP A 9 13.53 6.61 17.10
C ASP A 9 12.29 6.60 16.19
N PHE A 10 12.27 5.76 15.14
CA PHE A 10 11.22 5.74 14.11
C PHE A 10 9.81 5.75 14.69
N ARG A 11 9.56 4.95 15.73
CA ARG A 11 8.23 4.81 16.35
C ARG A 11 7.78 6.09 17.02
N GLU A 12 8.65 6.75 17.80
CA GLU A 12 8.36 8.04 18.42
C GLU A 12 8.11 9.10 17.34
N THR A 13 9.01 9.17 16.36
CA THR A 13 8.94 10.14 15.27
C THR A 13 7.65 10.01 14.46
N PHE A 14 7.27 8.80 14.04
CA PHE A 14 6.09 8.60 13.21
C PHE A 14 4.77 8.75 14.00
N LEU A 15 4.69 8.29 15.25
CA LEU A 15 3.49 8.49 16.08
C LEU A 15 3.31 9.97 16.46
N TYR A 16 4.39 10.70 16.76
CA TYR A 16 4.30 12.14 16.96
C TYR A 16 3.82 12.84 15.68
N THR A 17 4.42 12.49 14.54
CA THR A 17 4.09 13.09 13.24
C THR A 17 2.61 12.85 12.89
N ILE A 18 2.13 11.61 12.92
CA ILE A 18 0.74 11.28 12.57
C ILE A 18 -0.26 12.02 13.49
N LYS A 19 0.08 12.15 14.78
CA LYS A 19 -0.72 12.91 15.74
C LYS A 19 -0.79 14.40 15.38
N GLN A 20 0.34 15.00 14.97
CA GLN A 20 0.37 16.40 14.55
C GLN A 20 -0.43 16.65 13.27
N LEU A 21 -0.50 15.67 12.37
CA LEU A 21 -1.27 15.80 11.12
C LEU A 21 -2.78 16.00 11.36
N ASN A 22 -3.32 15.61 12.52
CA ASN A 22 -4.72 15.92 12.89
C ASN A 22 -5.03 17.42 12.96
N LYS A 23 -4.02 18.29 13.01
CA LYS A 23 -4.21 19.75 12.99
C LYS A 23 -4.49 20.27 11.59
N LEU A 24 -4.34 19.43 10.58
CA LEU A 24 -4.49 19.74 9.16
C LEU A 24 -5.74 19.03 8.64
N ASP A 25 -6.39 19.63 7.65
CA ASP A 25 -7.51 19.01 6.92
C ASP A 25 -6.96 18.24 5.70
N LEU A 26 -6.30 17.11 5.96
CA LEU A 26 -5.71 16.27 4.92
C LEU A 26 -6.74 15.33 4.32
N GLY A 27 -6.66 15.09 3.01
CA GLY A 27 -7.51 14.12 2.34
C GLY A 27 -7.31 12.68 2.85
N TYR A 28 -6.07 12.27 3.09
CA TYR A 28 -5.71 11.00 3.74
C TYR A 28 -4.22 10.97 4.08
N VAL A 29 -3.83 9.99 4.90
CA VAL A 29 -2.43 9.55 5.08
C VAL A 29 -2.25 8.18 4.45
N HIS A 30 -1.10 7.95 3.81
CA HIS A 30 -0.80 6.71 3.10
C HIS A 30 0.35 5.98 3.80
N ILE A 31 0.10 4.79 4.33
CA ILE A 31 1.01 4.07 5.22
C ILE A 31 1.37 2.71 4.61
N MET A 32 2.66 2.39 4.65
CA MET A 32 3.18 1.08 4.25
C MET A 32 2.98 0.08 5.39
N ASP A 33 1.94 -0.75 5.30
CA ASP A 33 1.51 -1.74 6.30
C ASP A 33 2.08 -3.13 5.98
N GLY A 34 3.41 -3.22 5.89
CA GLY A 34 4.04 -4.50 5.60
C GLY A 34 5.56 -4.44 5.52
N LEU A 35 6.19 -5.61 5.57
CA LEU A 35 7.65 -5.76 5.61
C LEU A 35 8.28 -5.91 4.23
N ALA A 36 7.46 -6.07 3.18
CA ALA A 36 7.94 -6.38 1.84
C ALA A 36 8.75 -5.24 1.20
N PHE A 37 8.63 -4.01 1.71
CA PHE A 37 9.32 -2.84 1.19
C PHE A 37 9.49 -1.79 2.28
N GLY A 38 10.67 -1.15 2.34
CA GLY A 38 10.94 -0.05 3.28
C GLY A 38 11.18 -0.44 4.74
N PHE A 39 10.95 -1.70 5.14
CA PHE A 39 11.31 -2.16 6.48
C PHE A 39 12.84 -2.26 6.62
N HIS A 40 13.36 -1.65 7.68
CA HIS A 40 14.80 -1.48 7.89
C HIS A 40 15.34 -2.28 9.09
N GLU A 41 14.53 -3.18 9.67
CA GLU A 41 14.93 -4.13 10.73
C GLU A 41 15.56 -3.47 11.98
N GLN A 42 15.32 -2.17 12.22
CA GLN A 42 15.85 -1.46 13.39
C GLN A 42 14.92 -1.55 14.62
N GLY A 43 13.84 -2.33 14.54
CA GLY A 43 12.92 -2.55 15.65
C GLY A 43 11.66 -3.29 15.20
N GLU A 44 10.72 -3.45 16.12
CA GLU A 44 9.43 -4.07 15.83
C GLU A 44 8.69 -3.30 14.72
N PRO A 45 8.02 -4.00 13.79
CA PRO A 45 7.17 -3.37 12.80
C PRO A 45 6.11 -2.46 13.43
N MET A 46 5.84 -1.32 12.80
CA MET A 46 4.66 -0.52 13.15
C MET A 46 3.45 -1.08 12.42
N THR A 47 2.28 -1.03 13.07
CA THR A 47 1.02 -1.50 12.49
C THR A 47 0.05 -0.35 12.25
N LEU A 48 -0.90 -0.52 11.31
CA LEU A 48 -1.97 0.46 11.11
C LEU A 48 -2.78 0.74 12.37
N ALA A 49 -2.93 -0.23 13.27
CA ALA A 49 -3.65 -0.04 14.53
C ALA A 49 -3.01 1.05 15.42
N GLU A 50 -1.68 1.14 15.43
CA GLU A 50 -0.97 2.18 16.18
C GLU A 50 -1.19 3.57 15.58
N PHE A 51 -1.17 3.66 14.25
CA PHE A 51 -1.44 4.92 13.56
C PHE A 51 -2.89 5.35 13.71
N ARG A 52 -3.83 4.41 13.61
CA ARG A 52 -5.26 4.65 13.81
C ARG A 52 -5.56 5.17 15.22
N ALA A 53 -4.85 4.69 16.24
CA ALA A 53 -5.02 5.19 17.61
C ALA A 53 -4.65 6.68 17.77
N GLU A 54 -3.79 7.20 16.89
CA GLU A 54 -3.28 8.58 16.96
C GLU A 54 -3.84 9.51 15.88
N TYR A 55 -4.47 8.98 14.81
CA TYR A 55 -4.96 9.76 13.66
C TYR A 55 -6.45 9.54 13.38
N ASN A 56 -7.19 10.64 13.31
CA ASN A 56 -8.64 10.66 13.18
C ASN A 56 -9.13 10.75 11.71
N GLY A 57 -8.25 11.03 10.76
CA GLY A 57 -8.58 11.15 9.35
C GLY A 57 -8.54 9.82 8.59
N ILE A 58 -8.58 9.91 7.26
CA ILE A 58 -8.58 8.75 6.37
C ILE A 58 -7.18 8.10 6.33
N ILE A 59 -7.09 6.80 6.58
CA ILE A 59 -5.86 6.00 6.46
C ILE A 59 -5.97 5.07 5.25
N MET A 60 -5.00 5.17 4.35
CA MET A 60 -4.78 4.21 3.27
C MET A 60 -3.62 3.28 3.62
N GLY A 61 -3.88 1.97 3.67
CA GLY A 61 -2.85 0.94 3.82
C GLY A 61 -2.32 0.44 2.48
N ASN A 62 -1.05 0.07 2.42
CA ASN A 62 -0.43 -0.62 1.28
C ASN A 62 0.68 -1.57 1.74
N CYS A 63 1.46 -2.09 0.78
CA CYS A 63 2.62 -3.00 0.95
C CYS A 63 2.26 -4.49 0.77
N GLY A 64 2.05 -4.87 -0.49
CA GLY A 64 1.90 -6.29 -0.87
C GLY A 64 0.54 -6.91 -0.53
N TYR A 65 -0.49 -6.08 -0.36
CA TYR A 65 -1.84 -6.57 -0.07
C TYR A 65 -2.39 -7.51 -1.15
N THR A 66 -3.03 -8.57 -0.70
CA THR A 66 -4.04 -9.32 -1.47
C THR A 66 -5.43 -8.73 -1.23
N LYS A 67 -6.46 -9.23 -1.93
CA LYS A 67 -7.86 -8.86 -1.68
C LYS A 67 -8.23 -9.11 -0.22
N GLU A 68 -7.92 -10.31 0.26
CA GLU A 68 -8.26 -10.78 1.60
C GLU A 68 -7.56 -9.95 2.68
N MET A 69 -6.28 -9.63 2.48
CA MET A 69 -5.55 -8.76 3.40
C MET A 69 -6.18 -7.37 3.45
N ALA A 70 -6.52 -6.78 2.31
CA ALA A 70 -7.16 -5.48 2.26
C ALA A 70 -8.53 -5.49 2.96
N GLU A 71 -9.37 -6.49 2.69
CA GLU A 71 -10.67 -6.68 3.35
C GLU A 71 -10.50 -6.81 4.86
N GLU A 72 -9.55 -7.60 5.34
CA GLU A 72 -9.25 -7.75 6.77
C GLU A 72 -8.94 -6.40 7.45
N ARG A 73 -8.12 -5.53 6.82
CA ARG A 73 -7.75 -4.22 7.41
C ARG A 73 -8.93 -3.25 7.42
N LEU A 74 -9.76 -3.30 6.37
CA LEU A 74 -10.96 -2.47 6.26
C LEU A 74 -12.00 -2.90 7.29
N GLU A 75 -12.27 -4.21 7.42
CA GLU A 75 -13.21 -4.77 8.38
C GLU A 75 -12.77 -4.53 9.84
N ALA A 76 -11.47 -4.60 10.11
CA ALA A 76 -10.90 -4.28 11.42
C ALA A 76 -10.93 -2.78 11.77
N GLY A 77 -11.25 -1.89 10.81
CA GLY A 77 -11.29 -0.44 11.01
C GLY A 77 -9.93 0.22 11.21
N VAL A 78 -8.84 -0.50 10.91
CA VAL A 78 -7.47 0.03 11.01
C VAL A 78 -7.05 0.78 9.73
N ALA A 79 -7.74 0.55 8.62
CA ALA A 79 -7.64 1.30 7.37
C ALA A 79 -9.04 1.71 6.88
N ASP A 80 -9.11 2.79 6.10
CA ASP A 80 -10.32 3.18 5.37
C ASP A 80 -10.19 2.90 3.87
N LEU A 81 -8.95 2.83 3.37
CA LEU A 81 -8.62 2.59 1.97
C LEU A 81 -7.47 1.58 1.87
N ALA A 82 -7.43 0.84 0.76
CA ALA A 82 -6.34 -0.07 0.43
C ALA A 82 -5.75 0.30 -0.94
N ALA A 83 -4.42 0.38 -1.02
CA ALA A 83 -3.71 0.63 -2.26
C ALA A 83 -2.96 -0.61 -2.75
N PHE A 84 -3.06 -0.84 -4.04
CA PHE A 84 -2.37 -1.89 -4.77
C PHE A 84 -1.43 -1.23 -5.78
N GLY A 85 -0.15 -1.62 -5.76
CA GLY A 85 0.84 -1.10 -6.71
C GLY A 85 1.06 -2.09 -7.86
N ARG A 86 1.87 -3.11 -7.59
CA ARG A 86 2.25 -4.18 -8.54
C ARG A 86 1.06 -4.84 -9.25
N PRO A 87 -0.04 -5.23 -8.57
CA PRO A 87 -1.20 -5.79 -9.26
C PRO A 87 -1.82 -4.86 -10.30
N PHE A 88 -1.76 -3.54 -10.09
CA PHE A 88 -2.29 -2.56 -11.06
C PHE A 88 -1.41 -2.41 -12.30
N ILE A 89 -0.13 -2.81 -12.26
CA ILE A 89 0.75 -2.77 -13.43
C ILE A 89 0.22 -3.71 -14.51
N THR A 90 -0.09 -4.95 -14.15
CA THR A 90 -0.52 -6.00 -15.10
C THR A 90 -2.03 -6.09 -15.27
N ASN A 91 -2.81 -5.45 -14.39
CA ASN A 91 -4.28 -5.52 -14.38
C ASN A 91 -4.86 -4.08 -14.42
N PRO A 92 -5.05 -3.46 -15.60
CA PRO A 92 -5.58 -2.10 -15.70
C PRO A 92 -7.01 -1.97 -15.16
N ASP A 93 -7.74 -3.09 -15.10
CA ASP A 93 -9.10 -3.26 -14.61
C ASP A 93 -9.15 -3.94 -13.22
N LEU A 94 -8.07 -3.87 -12.44
CA LEU A 94 -7.95 -4.52 -11.13
C LEU A 94 -9.20 -4.38 -10.24
N PRO A 95 -9.85 -3.21 -10.09
CA PRO A 95 -11.04 -3.10 -9.24
C PRO A 95 -12.19 -4.04 -9.66
N GLU A 96 -12.43 -4.18 -10.96
CA GLU A 96 -13.48 -5.10 -11.46
C GLU A 96 -13.05 -6.56 -11.26
N ARG A 97 -11.76 -6.88 -11.47
CA ARG A 97 -11.25 -8.23 -11.20
C ARG A 97 -11.41 -8.61 -9.73
N LEU A 98 -11.06 -7.73 -8.80
CA LEU A 98 -11.22 -7.95 -7.36
C LEU A 98 -12.70 -8.10 -6.97
N LYS A 99 -13.57 -7.27 -7.53
CA LYS A 99 -15.01 -7.29 -7.26
C LYS A 99 -15.70 -8.56 -7.74
N HIS A 100 -15.26 -9.11 -8.88
CA HIS A 100 -15.85 -10.28 -9.52
C HIS A 100 -15.07 -11.58 -9.30
N ASP A 101 -13.99 -11.54 -8.52
CA ASP A 101 -13.08 -12.66 -8.30
C ASP A 101 -12.53 -13.24 -9.62
N TRP A 102 -12.27 -12.36 -10.60
CA TRP A 102 -11.62 -12.75 -11.85
C TRP A 102 -10.13 -12.98 -11.65
N PRO A 103 -9.51 -13.89 -12.44
CA PRO A 103 -8.08 -14.13 -12.36
C PRO A 103 -7.27 -12.86 -12.58
N LEU A 104 -6.27 -12.63 -11.72
CA LEU A 104 -5.26 -11.60 -11.97
C LEU A 104 -4.21 -12.13 -12.94
N GLU A 105 -3.71 -11.27 -13.82
CA GLU A 105 -2.53 -11.57 -14.60
C GLU A 105 -1.34 -11.91 -13.68
N PRO A 106 -0.44 -12.80 -14.11
CA PRO A 106 0.77 -13.14 -13.35
C PRO A 106 1.59 -11.91 -12.96
N ALA A 107 2.47 -12.12 -11.97
CA ALA A 107 3.36 -11.08 -11.50
C ALA A 107 4.17 -10.46 -12.65
N GLU A 108 4.30 -9.15 -12.56
CA GLU A 108 4.99 -8.29 -13.48
C GLU A 108 6.47 -8.68 -13.71
N ASP A 109 6.95 -8.55 -14.94
CA ASP A 109 8.39 -8.60 -15.22
C ASP A 109 9.02 -7.27 -14.79
N MET A 110 9.72 -7.29 -13.65
CA MET A 110 10.39 -6.12 -13.09
C MET A 110 11.42 -5.48 -14.05
N SER A 111 11.93 -6.22 -15.03
CA SER A 111 12.87 -5.66 -16.01
C SER A 111 12.25 -4.59 -16.90
N LEU A 112 10.91 -4.53 -17.01
CA LEU A 112 10.18 -3.60 -17.86
C LEU A 112 9.73 -2.32 -17.15
N TRP A 113 9.71 -2.28 -15.81
CA TRP A 113 9.08 -1.19 -15.02
C TRP A 113 9.56 0.22 -15.36
N TYR A 114 10.83 0.36 -15.69
CA TYR A 114 11.48 1.64 -15.93
C TYR A 114 12.11 1.69 -17.33
N THR A 115 11.48 1.01 -18.30
CA THR A 115 11.92 0.97 -19.69
C THR A 115 11.04 1.88 -20.55
N PRO A 116 11.58 2.45 -21.65
CA PRO A 116 10.79 3.24 -22.58
C PRO A 116 9.96 2.33 -23.49
N GLY A 117 8.74 2.76 -23.82
CA GLY A 117 7.89 2.09 -24.81
C GLY A 117 6.62 1.51 -24.20
N PRO A 118 5.77 0.87 -25.02
CA PRO A 118 4.48 0.34 -24.58
C PRO A 118 4.56 -1.00 -23.87
N GLU A 119 5.65 -1.76 -24.07
CA GLU A 119 5.85 -3.12 -23.54
C GLU A 119 5.97 -3.12 -22.02
N GLY A 120 5.11 -3.89 -21.34
CA GLY A 120 5.05 -3.91 -19.88
C GLY A 120 4.50 -2.61 -19.26
N TYR A 121 3.80 -1.78 -20.04
CA TYR A 121 3.26 -0.50 -19.58
C TYR A 121 1.80 -0.29 -20.00
N THR A 122 1.53 -0.28 -21.31
CA THR A 122 0.18 0.00 -21.87
C THR A 122 -0.37 -1.16 -22.70
N ASP A 123 0.39 -2.25 -22.83
CA ASP A 123 0.02 -3.44 -23.60
C ASP A 123 -0.73 -4.50 -22.79
N TYR A 124 -0.82 -4.35 -21.46
CA TYR A 124 -1.71 -5.15 -20.62
C TYR A 124 -3.18 -4.90 -20.96
N GLN A 125 -3.94 -5.97 -21.14
CA GLN A 125 -5.34 -5.90 -21.54
C GLN A 125 -6.30 -6.11 -20.36
N PRO A 126 -7.48 -5.46 -20.36
CA PRO A 126 -8.56 -5.80 -19.44
C PRO A 126 -9.00 -7.27 -19.57
N TYR A 127 -9.59 -7.81 -18.50
CA TYR A 127 -10.20 -9.13 -18.55
C TYR A 127 -11.47 -9.11 -19.42
N HIS A 128 -11.61 -10.11 -20.28
CA HIS A 128 -12.81 -10.35 -21.07
C HIS A 128 -13.41 -11.70 -20.64
N ALA A 129 -14.60 -11.63 -20.01
CA ALA A 129 -15.36 -12.80 -19.56
C ALA A 129 -15.99 -13.60 -20.71
#